data_AF-A0A133ZUJ7-F1
#
_entry.id   AF-A0A133ZUJ7-F1
#
_cell.length_a   1.000
_cell.length_b   1.000
_cell.length_c   1.000
_cell.angle_alpha   90.00
_cell.angle_beta   90.00
_cell.angle_gamma   90.00
#
_symmetry.space_group_name_H-M   'P 1'
#
loop_
_entity.id
_entity.type
_entity.pdbx_description
1 polymer ?
#
loop_
_entity_poly.entity_id
_entity_poly.type
_entity_poly.pdbx_seq_one_letter_code
_entity_poly.pdbx_strand_id
1 'polypeptide(L)'
;MNRKKIHIFLVFVICISALVYISLNFQSKFIIKDNVLLEYKRGILADIMPKKEVEIPYGVTEMGEKAFKNCSELKKVVIPDSVVKINSCAFLDCKNLIEVKLPENLTEISFACFSGCKQLRTVVLNEKLDNIDMFAFANCKKLEHIKFPNSIRKIDEFSFCYTGLQKVELPEGLEYIGGEVFMGAENLEEVKFPKSLEIIDAKGYLFDECPNLKKIILPKGFDLDLVYDDTVSIEYYE
;
A
#
# COMPACT_ATOMS: atom_id res chain seq x y z
N MET A 1 -57.90 17.49 -3.09
CA MET A 1 -57.21 16.58 -4.04
C MET A 1 -57.68 15.14 -3.78
N ASN A 2 -58.20 14.41 -4.78
CA ASN A 2 -58.72 13.04 -4.58
C ASN A 2 -57.59 12.07 -4.17
N ARG A 3 -57.81 11.18 -3.19
CA ARG A 3 -56.82 10.19 -2.68
C ARG A 3 -56.07 9.45 -3.80
N LYS A 4 -56.74 9.12 -4.92
CA LYS A 4 -56.10 8.49 -6.10
C LYS A 4 -55.05 9.41 -6.77
N LYS A 5 -55.33 10.71 -6.89
CA LYS A 5 -54.37 11.68 -7.45
C LYS A 5 -53.16 11.88 -6.54
N ILE A 6 -53.37 11.88 -5.22
CA ILE A 6 -52.28 11.93 -4.23
C ILE A 6 -51.39 10.69 -4.36
N HIS A 7 -51.99 9.50 -4.44
CA HIS A 7 -51.23 8.25 -4.56
C HIS A 7 -50.43 8.18 -5.86
N ILE A 8 -51.02 8.55 -7.01
CA ILE A 8 -50.30 8.59 -8.30
C ILE A 8 -49.13 9.59 -8.25
N PHE A 9 -49.34 10.78 -7.66
CA PHE A 9 -48.28 11.78 -7.50
C PHE A 9 -47.14 11.25 -6.61
N LEU A 10 -47.46 10.59 -5.49
CA LEU A 10 -46.45 9.99 -4.62
C LEU A 10 -45.65 8.88 -5.33
N VAL A 11 -46.32 7.99 -6.05
CA VAL A 11 -45.65 6.95 -6.85
C VAL A 11 -44.72 7.59 -7.88
N PHE A 12 -45.18 8.64 -8.58
CA PHE A 12 -44.37 9.35 -9.55
C PHE A 12 -43.12 10.00 -8.93
N VAL A 13 -43.26 10.66 -7.78
CA VAL A 13 -42.13 11.24 -7.05
C VAL A 13 -41.12 10.17 -6.63
N ILE A 14 -41.59 9.01 -6.15
CA ILE A 14 -40.73 7.87 -5.79
C ILE A 14 -40.01 7.31 -7.02
N CYS A 15 -40.71 7.15 -8.15
CA CYS A 15 -40.09 6.67 -9.39
C CYS A 15 -39.01 7.64 -9.88
N ILE A 16 -39.25 8.95 -9.84
CA ILE A 16 -38.26 9.95 -10.24
C ILE A 16 -37.06 9.92 -9.30
N SER A 17 -37.26 9.89 -7.99
CA SER A 17 -36.14 9.87 -7.04
C SER A 17 -35.30 8.61 -7.21
N ALA A 18 -35.92 7.46 -7.45
CA ALA A 18 -35.23 6.21 -7.78
C ALA A 18 -34.44 6.32 -9.09
N LEU A 19 -35.03 6.88 -10.16
CA LEU A 19 -34.35 7.08 -11.44
C LEU A 19 -33.16 8.03 -11.32
N VAL A 20 -33.30 9.15 -10.59
CA VAL A 20 -32.19 10.07 -10.32
C VAL A 20 -31.10 9.38 -9.51
N TYR A 21 -31.47 8.63 -8.47
CA TYR A 21 -30.51 7.88 -7.66
C TYR A 21 -29.70 6.87 -8.51
N ILE A 22 -30.40 6.09 -9.35
CA ILE A 22 -29.77 5.14 -10.27
C ILE A 22 -28.84 5.89 -11.21
N SER A 23 -29.31 6.97 -11.86
CA SER A 23 -28.52 7.76 -12.79
C SER A 23 -27.25 8.33 -12.15
N LEU A 24 -27.33 8.81 -10.90
CA LEU A 24 -26.20 9.41 -10.19
C LEU A 24 -25.18 8.39 -9.67
N ASN A 25 -25.55 7.12 -9.51
CA ASN A 25 -24.70 6.06 -8.98
C ASN A 25 -24.53 4.90 -9.97
N PHE A 26 -24.85 5.12 -11.25
CA PHE A 26 -24.83 4.06 -12.27
C PHE A 26 -23.41 3.53 -12.51
N GLN A 27 -22.45 4.45 -12.66
CA GLN A 27 -21.03 4.18 -12.84
C GLN A 27 -20.24 4.57 -11.60
N SER A 28 -19.09 3.92 -11.41
CA SER A 28 -18.12 4.34 -10.39
C SER A 28 -17.59 5.74 -10.69
N LYS A 29 -17.36 6.52 -9.64
CA LYS A 29 -16.94 7.92 -9.77
C LYS A 29 -16.01 8.35 -8.65
N PHE A 30 -15.18 9.34 -8.93
CA PHE A 30 -14.37 9.98 -7.90
C PHE A 30 -15.20 11.01 -7.12
N ILE A 31 -15.08 10.98 -5.81
CA ILE A 31 -15.57 12.02 -4.90
C ILE A 31 -14.37 12.88 -4.52
N ILE A 32 -14.28 14.07 -5.10
CA ILE A 32 -13.18 15.01 -4.91
C ILE A 32 -13.72 16.30 -4.28
N LYS A 33 -13.04 16.79 -3.24
CA LYS A 33 -13.33 18.08 -2.60
C LYS A 33 -12.02 18.77 -2.28
N ASP A 34 -11.90 20.05 -2.64
CA ASP A 34 -10.72 20.87 -2.35
C ASP A 34 -9.40 20.18 -2.79
N ASN A 35 -9.40 19.59 -4.00
CA ASN A 35 -8.30 18.80 -4.57
C ASN A 35 -7.92 17.51 -3.82
N VAL A 36 -8.72 17.09 -2.83
CA VAL A 36 -8.57 15.82 -2.13
C VAL A 36 -9.51 14.79 -2.74
N LEU A 37 -8.98 13.66 -3.21
CA LEU A 37 -9.79 12.51 -3.61
C LEU A 37 -10.18 11.73 -2.35
N LEU A 38 -11.43 11.92 -1.92
CA LEU A 38 -11.95 11.35 -0.68
C LEU A 38 -12.34 9.88 -0.85
N GLU A 39 -12.94 9.53 -1.99
CA GLU A 39 -13.44 8.18 -2.25
C GLU A 39 -13.52 7.91 -3.76
N TYR A 40 -13.10 6.73 -4.18
CA TYR A 40 -13.52 6.15 -5.45
C TYR A 40 -14.78 5.31 -5.20
N LYS A 41 -15.94 5.97 -5.34
CA LYS A 41 -17.23 5.37 -5.02
C LYS A 41 -17.63 4.38 -6.12
N ARG A 42 -17.87 3.12 -5.73
CA ARG A 42 -18.35 2.06 -6.63
C ARG A 42 -19.77 2.35 -7.11
N GLY A 43 -20.01 2.21 -8.42
CA GLY A 43 -21.34 2.32 -9.02
C GLY A 43 -22.12 1.01 -9.02
N ILE A 44 -23.40 1.07 -9.37
CA ILE A 44 -24.33 -0.08 -9.44
C ILE A 44 -23.80 -1.16 -10.40
N LEU A 45 -23.12 -0.77 -11.49
CA LEU A 45 -22.57 -1.72 -12.46
C LEU A 45 -21.17 -2.25 -12.10
N ALA A 46 -20.58 -1.89 -10.96
CA ALA A 46 -19.16 -2.21 -10.68
C ALA A 46 -18.87 -3.73 -10.66
N ASP A 47 -19.84 -4.57 -10.32
CA ASP A 47 -19.67 -6.03 -10.31
C ASP A 47 -19.80 -6.65 -11.72
N ILE A 48 -20.59 -6.03 -12.61
CA ILE A 48 -20.85 -6.53 -13.98
C ILE A 48 -19.86 -5.92 -14.99
N MET A 49 -19.46 -4.68 -14.77
CA MET A 49 -18.54 -3.90 -15.59
C MET A 49 -17.44 -3.27 -14.70
N PRO A 50 -16.54 -4.10 -14.13
CA PRO A 50 -15.51 -3.61 -13.24
C PRO A 50 -14.51 -2.72 -13.98
N LYS A 51 -14.19 -1.58 -13.38
CA LYS A 51 -13.13 -0.70 -13.88
C LYS A 51 -11.78 -1.18 -13.34
N LYS A 52 -11.04 -1.90 -14.19
CA LYS A 52 -9.73 -2.50 -13.86
C LYS A 52 -8.60 -1.48 -13.85
N GLU A 53 -8.77 -0.35 -14.51
CA GLU A 53 -7.76 0.70 -14.59
C GLU A 53 -8.41 2.06 -14.35
N VAL A 54 -7.80 2.86 -13.49
CA VAL A 54 -8.27 4.21 -13.16
C VAL A 54 -7.13 5.20 -13.27
N GLU A 55 -7.42 6.34 -13.87
CA GLU A 55 -6.53 7.49 -13.89
C GLU A 55 -7.10 8.55 -12.95
N ILE A 56 -6.31 8.96 -11.96
CA ILE A 56 -6.72 9.98 -11.01
C ILE A 56 -6.72 11.34 -11.73
N PRO A 57 -7.80 12.15 -11.62
CA PRO A 57 -7.88 13.42 -12.32
C PRO A 57 -6.72 14.37 -12.00
N TYR A 58 -6.26 15.10 -13.01
CA TYR A 58 -5.26 16.16 -12.83
C TYR A 58 -5.76 17.22 -11.83
N GLY A 59 -4.85 17.73 -11.00
CA GLY A 59 -5.17 18.71 -9.96
C GLY A 59 -5.52 18.11 -8.60
N VAL A 60 -5.70 16.79 -8.49
CA VAL A 60 -5.73 16.12 -7.18
C VAL A 60 -4.35 16.23 -6.53
N THR A 61 -4.31 16.73 -5.30
CA THR A 61 -3.08 16.93 -4.52
C THR A 61 -2.95 15.95 -3.37
N GLU A 62 -4.06 15.34 -2.93
CA GLU A 62 -4.09 14.41 -1.81
C GLU A 62 -5.07 13.28 -2.06
N MET A 63 -4.68 12.06 -1.69
CA MET A 63 -5.57 10.90 -1.65
C MET A 63 -6.01 10.67 -0.22
N GLY A 64 -7.32 10.73 0.02
CA GLY A 64 -7.93 10.60 1.33
C GLY A 64 -7.78 9.19 1.94
N GLU A 65 -8.01 9.11 3.24
CA GLU A 65 -8.02 7.85 3.98
C GLU A 65 -9.02 6.88 3.34
N LYS A 66 -8.59 5.64 3.09
CA LYS A 66 -9.44 4.57 2.51
C LYS A 66 -10.03 4.89 1.13
N ALA A 67 -9.50 5.87 0.39
CA ALA A 67 -10.05 6.35 -0.87
C ALA A 67 -10.36 5.24 -1.90
N PHE A 68 -9.53 4.20 -1.98
CA PHE A 68 -9.68 3.02 -2.83
C PHE A 68 -9.84 1.72 -2.03
N LYS A 69 -10.13 1.79 -0.73
CA LYS A 69 -10.25 0.59 0.12
C LYS A 69 -11.21 -0.43 -0.51
N ASN A 70 -10.81 -1.70 -0.53
CA ASN A 70 -11.58 -2.82 -1.09
C ASN A 70 -11.92 -2.70 -2.60
N CYS A 71 -11.24 -1.86 -3.37
CA CYS A 71 -11.35 -1.85 -4.84
C CYS A 71 -10.67 -3.09 -5.44
N SER A 72 -11.21 -4.26 -5.12
CA SER A 72 -10.65 -5.57 -5.42
C SER A 72 -10.61 -5.86 -6.92
N GLU A 73 -11.36 -5.14 -7.74
CA GLU A 73 -11.36 -5.23 -9.19
C GLU A 73 -10.22 -4.45 -9.86
N LEU A 74 -9.64 -3.48 -9.16
CA LEU A 74 -8.64 -2.57 -9.68
C LEU A 74 -7.32 -3.30 -9.87
N LYS A 75 -6.77 -3.22 -11.08
CA LYS A 75 -5.47 -3.78 -11.46
C LYS A 75 -4.38 -2.73 -11.61
N LYS A 76 -4.76 -1.51 -11.98
CA LYS A 76 -3.84 -0.39 -12.21
C LYS A 76 -4.46 0.93 -11.78
N VAL A 77 -3.66 1.75 -11.13
CA VAL A 77 -3.98 3.15 -10.84
C VAL A 77 -2.86 4.04 -11.38
N VAL A 78 -3.23 5.10 -12.09
CA VAL A 78 -2.29 6.15 -12.52
C VAL A 78 -2.48 7.34 -11.58
N ILE A 79 -1.50 7.56 -10.71
CA ILE A 79 -1.47 8.65 -9.73
C ILE A 79 -0.63 9.80 -10.32
N PRO A 80 -1.18 11.01 -10.52
CA PRO A 80 -0.44 12.13 -11.08
C PRO A 80 0.57 12.70 -10.08
N ASP A 81 1.67 13.28 -10.58
CA ASP A 81 2.73 13.87 -9.76
C ASP A 81 2.29 15.11 -8.94
N SER A 82 1.07 15.62 -9.19
CA SER A 82 0.44 16.64 -8.35
C SER A 82 0.07 16.12 -6.96
N VAL A 83 -0.07 14.80 -6.80
CA VAL A 83 -0.35 14.17 -5.51
C VAL A 83 0.91 14.19 -4.65
N VAL A 84 0.84 14.92 -3.54
CA VAL A 84 1.95 15.04 -2.57
C VAL A 84 1.71 14.22 -1.30
N LYS A 85 0.49 13.67 -1.13
CA LYS A 85 0.10 12.92 0.06
C LYS A 85 -0.89 11.81 -0.28
N ILE A 86 -0.63 10.60 0.25
CA ILE A 86 -1.52 9.44 0.17
C ILE A 86 -1.76 8.95 1.59
N ASN A 87 -2.97 9.18 2.11
CA ASN A 87 -3.28 8.90 3.52
C ASN A 87 -3.41 7.40 3.81
N SER A 88 -3.49 7.08 5.10
CA SER A 88 -3.61 5.74 5.63
C SER A 88 -4.69 4.91 4.93
N CYS A 89 -4.38 3.64 4.69
CA CYS A 89 -5.27 2.65 4.08
C CYS A 89 -5.83 3.04 2.70
N ALA A 90 -5.26 4.01 1.98
CA ALA A 90 -5.83 4.51 0.73
C ALA A 90 -6.10 3.39 -0.29
N PHE A 91 -5.25 2.37 -0.37
CA PHE A 91 -5.40 1.22 -1.26
C PHE A 91 -5.55 -0.11 -0.50
N LEU A 92 -5.95 -0.07 0.78
CA LEU A 92 -6.14 -1.27 1.61
C LEU A 92 -7.05 -2.28 0.91
N ASP A 93 -6.62 -3.54 0.83
CA ASP A 93 -7.36 -4.64 0.20
C ASP A 93 -7.74 -4.41 -1.28
N CYS A 94 -6.94 -3.64 -2.03
CA CYS A 94 -6.99 -3.64 -3.51
C CYS A 94 -6.37 -4.93 -4.06
N LYS A 95 -7.04 -6.07 -3.83
CA LYS A 95 -6.46 -7.41 -3.97
C LYS A 95 -5.89 -7.74 -5.35
N ASN A 96 -6.40 -7.13 -6.42
CA ASN A 96 -5.94 -7.35 -7.79
C ASN A 96 -4.99 -6.28 -8.32
N LEU A 97 -4.61 -5.28 -7.52
CA LEU A 97 -3.68 -4.23 -7.92
C LEU A 97 -2.31 -4.85 -8.22
N ILE A 98 -1.76 -4.61 -9.41
CA ILE A 98 -0.56 -5.29 -9.91
C ILE A 98 0.67 -4.40 -9.81
N GLU A 99 0.53 -3.13 -10.18
CA GLU A 99 1.61 -2.15 -10.17
C GLU A 99 1.13 -0.83 -9.60
N VAL A 100 2.04 -0.13 -8.92
CA VAL A 100 1.85 1.25 -8.49
C VAL A 100 3.16 2.02 -8.73
N LYS A 101 3.05 3.15 -9.45
CA LYS A 101 4.09 4.18 -9.46
C LYS A 101 3.69 5.25 -8.44
N LEU A 102 4.54 5.51 -7.45
CA LEU A 102 4.33 6.60 -6.50
C LEU A 102 4.70 7.94 -7.15
N PRO A 103 3.97 9.02 -6.85
CA PRO A 103 4.25 10.34 -7.41
C PRO A 103 5.57 10.91 -6.89
N GLU A 104 6.26 11.71 -7.71
CA GLU A 104 7.65 12.16 -7.48
C GLU A 104 7.87 13.02 -6.21
N ASN A 105 6.79 13.56 -5.63
CA ASN A 105 6.86 14.45 -4.46
C ASN A 105 6.32 13.81 -3.17
N LEU A 106 5.99 12.52 -3.19
CA LEU A 106 5.50 11.82 -2.01
C LEU A 106 6.64 11.52 -1.04
N THR A 107 6.53 12.02 0.19
CA THR A 107 7.57 11.85 1.23
C THR A 107 7.32 10.65 2.14
N GLU A 108 6.11 10.07 2.14
CA GLU A 108 5.74 8.99 3.04
C GLU A 108 4.79 7.99 2.38
N ILE A 109 4.94 6.70 2.71
CA ILE A 109 3.90 5.68 2.51
C ILE A 109 3.25 5.42 3.86
N SER A 110 2.05 5.97 4.06
CA SER A 110 1.36 5.95 5.36
C SER A 110 0.81 4.57 5.76
N PHE A 111 0.41 4.48 7.04
CA PHE A 111 -0.16 3.30 7.68
C PHE A 111 -1.05 2.45 6.77
N ALA A 112 -0.67 1.18 6.58
CA ALA A 112 -1.40 0.16 5.82
C ALA A 112 -1.83 0.59 4.41
N CYS A 113 -1.16 1.55 3.77
CA CYS A 113 -1.58 2.15 2.50
C CYS A 113 -1.87 1.12 1.41
N PHE A 114 -1.01 0.11 1.26
CA PHE A 114 -1.13 -0.97 0.27
C PHE A 114 -1.33 -2.35 0.91
N SER A 115 -1.65 -2.40 2.21
CA SER A 115 -1.88 -3.67 2.91
C SER A 115 -2.95 -4.50 2.21
N GLY A 116 -2.74 -5.82 2.09
CA GLY A 116 -3.67 -6.73 1.43
C GLY A 116 -3.74 -6.63 -0.10
N CYS A 117 -2.86 -5.85 -0.76
CA CYS A 117 -2.72 -5.85 -2.21
C CYS A 117 -2.03 -7.14 -2.70
N LYS A 118 -2.72 -8.27 -2.61
CA LYS A 118 -2.15 -9.62 -2.79
C LYS A 118 -1.48 -9.87 -4.13
N GLN A 119 -1.89 -9.16 -5.18
CA GLN A 119 -1.35 -9.28 -6.54
C GLN A 119 -0.30 -8.21 -6.88
N LEU A 120 0.04 -7.31 -5.94
CA LEU A 120 1.00 -6.24 -6.15
C LEU A 120 2.38 -6.85 -6.35
N ARG A 121 2.96 -6.64 -7.53
CA ARG A 121 4.27 -7.18 -7.93
C ARG A 121 5.35 -6.12 -7.96
N THR A 122 4.98 -4.93 -8.41
CA THR A 122 5.92 -3.85 -8.67
C THR A 122 5.44 -2.57 -7.99
N VAL A 123 6.31 -2.01 -7.16
CA VAL A 123 6.13 -0.67 -6.59
C VAL A 123 7.34 0.16 -7.01
N VAL A 124 7.09 1.24 -7.74
CA VAL A 124 8.13 2.21 -8.09
C VAL A 124 8.10 3.31 -7.05
N LEU A 125 9.09 3.28 -6.15
CA LEU A 125 9.32 4.30 -5.13
C LEU A 125 10.00 5.53 -5.74
N ASN A 126 9.80 6.71 -5.15
CA ASN A 126 10.44 7.96 -5.59
C ASN A 126 11.62 8.33 -4.67
N GLU A 127 12.56 9.13 -5.17
CA GLU A 127 13.82 9.48 -4.48
C GLU A 127 13.66 10.52 -3.33
N LYS A 128 12.44 10.98 -3.03
CA LYS A 128 12.15 11.86 -1.89
C LYS A 128 11.42 11.13 -0.76
N LEU A 129 11.16 9.84 -0.92
CA LEU A 129 10.46 9.04 0.07
C LEU A 129 11.38 8.87 1.29
N ASP A 130 10.90 9.27 2.46
CA ASP A 130 11.65 9.30 3.72
C ASP A 130 11.21 8.17 4.66
N ASN A 131 9.92 7.85 4.67
CA ASN A 131 9.33 6.90 5.62
C ASN A 131 8.38 5.88 4.95
N ILE A 132 8.46 4.64 5.40
CA ILE A 132 7.50 3.56 5.14
C ILE A 132 6.87 3.16 6.45
N ASP A 133 5.60 3.47 6.61
CA ASP A 133 4.89 3.35 7.88
C ASP A 133 4.35 1.93 8.14
N MET A 134 3.82 1.73 9.34
CA MET A 134 3.42 0.42 9.86
C MET A 134 2.41 -0.27 8.91
N PHE A 135 2.63 -1.56 8.65
CA PHE A 135 1.84 -2.39 7.73
C PHE A 135 1.74 -1.90 6.27
N ALA A 136 2.51 -0.91 5.83
CA ALA A 136 2.38 -0.28 4.50
C ALA A 136 2.16 -1.26 3.34
N PHE A 137 2.92 -2.37 3.31
CA PHE A 137 2.84 -3.43 2.30
C PHE A 137 2.53 -4.82 2.88
N ALA A 138 1.98 -4.88 4.10
CA ALA A 138 1.62 -6.14 4.73
C ALA A 138 0.73 -7.00 3.83
N ASN A 139 0.97 -8.32 3.77
CA ASN A 139 0.24 -9.27 2.93
C ASN A 139 0.30 -9.01 1.40
N CYS A 140 1.28 -8.24 0.91
CA CYS A 140 1.56 -8.14 -0.53
C CYS A 140 2.34 -9.38 -1.01
N LYS A 141 1.66 -10.54 -1.05
CA LYS A 141 2.25 -11.87 -1.30
C LYS A 141 2.96 -12.04 -2.65
N LYS A 142 2.71 -11.13 -3.60
CA LYS A 142 3.35 -11.12 -4.93
C LYS A 142 4.44 -10.06 -5.10
N LEU A 143 4.72 -9.29 -4.04
CA LEU A 143 5.81 -8.32 -4.02
C LEU A 143 7.10 -9.09 -3.74
N GLU A 144 7.76 -9.52 -4.81
CA GLU A 144 8.96 -10.39 -4.77
C GLU A 144 10.27 -9.59 -4.72
N HIS A 145 10.23 -8.35 -5.22
CA HIS A 145 11.36 -7.43 -5.28
C HIS A 145 10.91 -6.02 -4.93
N ILE A 146 11.76 -5.29 -4.22
CA ILE A 146 11.61 -3.87 -3.98
C ILE A 146 12.98 -3.19 -4.05
N LYS A 147 13.04 -2.05 -4.75
CA LYS A 147 14.24 -1.22 -4.79
C LYS A 147 13.98 0.00 -3.91
N PHE A 148 14.67 0.07 -2.78
CA PHE A 148 14.60 1.24 -1.91
C PHE A 148 15.43 2.39 -2.47
N PRO A 149 14.91 3.63 -2.45
CA PRO A 149 15.72 4.81 -2.67
C PRO A 149 16.57 5.11 -1.42
N ASN A 150 17.73 5.74 -1.61
CA ASN A 150 18.64 6.07 -0.51
C ASN A 150 18.09 7.17 0.44
N SER A 151 16.97 7.79 0.09
CA SER A 151 16.27 8.78 0.89
C SER A 151 15.54 8.20 2.09
N ILE A 152 15.22 6.90 2.08
CA ILE A 152 14.50 6.27 3.19
C ILE A 152 15.34 6.33 4.47
N ARG A 153 14.76 6.87 5.53
CA ARG A 153 15.30 6.94 6.89
C ARG A 153 14.64 5.96 7.83
N LYS A 154 13.35 5.66 7.60
CA LYS A 154 12.56 4.82 8.51
C LYS A 154 11.72 3.79 7.76
N ILE A 155 11.77 2.54 8.23
CA ILE A 155 10.87 1.44 7.83
C ILE A 155 10.22 0.91 9.12
N ASP A 156 8.92 1.08 9.25
CA ASP A 156 8.20 0.81 10.50
C ASP A 156 7.66 -0.62 10.62
N GLU A 157 7.17 -0.96 11.81
CA GLU A 157 6.81 -2.33 12.19
C GLU A 157 5.84 -3.01 11.21
N PHE A 158 6.07 -4.29 10.94
CA PHE A 158 5.25 -5.13 10.05
C PHE A 158 5.06 -4.59 8.62
N SER A 159 5.81 -3.57 8.19
CA SER A 159 5.62 -2.89 6.90
C SER A 159 5.71 -3.83 5.70
N PHE A 160 6.49 -4.91 5.79
CA PHE A 160 6.65 -5.94 4.77
C PHE A 160 6.29 -7.36 5.26
N CYS A 161 5.47 -7.49 6.31
CA CYS A 161 5.09 -8.81 6.82
C CYS A 161 4.23 -9.57 5.79
N TYR A 162 4.42 -10.88 5.71
CA TYR A 162 3.74 -11.79 4.78
C TYR A 162 3.84 -11.34 3.30
N THR A 163 4.97 -10.74 2.93
CA THR A 163 5.29 -10.40 1.53
C THR A 163 5.97 -11.56 0.81
N GLY A 164 6.08 -11.46 -0.51
CA GLY A 164 6.77 -12.45 -1.35
C GLY A 164 8.26 -12.19 -1.52
N LEU A 165 8.85 -11.25 -0.75
CA LEU A 165 10.21 -10.75 -0.95
C LEU A 165 11.22 -11.90 -0.89
N GLN A 166 12.18 -11.89 -1.81
CA GLN A 166 13.21 -12.93 -1.92
C GLN A 166 14.58 -12.46 -1.46
N LYS A 167 14.98 -11.26 -1.90
CA LYS A 167 16.23 -10.63 -1.52
C LYS A 167 15.98 -9.17 -1.22
N VAL A 168 16.55 -8.68 -0.12
CA VAL A 168 16.34 -7.31 0.34
C VAL A 168 17.69 -6.65 0.59
N GLU A 169 17.97 -5.59 -0.14
CA GLU A 169 19.06 -4.66 0.19
C GLU A 169 18.42 -3.41 0.82
N LEU A 170 18.62 -3.24 2.12
CA LEU A 170 18.16 -2.04 2.83
C LEU A 170 18.97 -0.82 2.39
N PRO A 171 18.36 0.38 2.29
CA PRO A 171 19.02 1.55 1.73
C PRO A 171 20.08 2.11 2.67
N GLU A 172 21.20 2.62 2.13
CA GLU A 172 22.33 3.18 2.91
C GLU A 172 21.99 4.45 3.71
N GLY A 173 20.77 4.96 3.60
CA GLY A 173 20.27 6.05 4.42
C GLY A 173 19.39 5.59 5.58
N LEU A 174 19.07 4.30 5.70
CA LEU A 174 18.13 3.80 6.72
C LEU A 174 18.72 3.98 8.13
N GLU A 175 18.00 4.66 9.01
CA GLU A 175 18.40 4.94 10.40
C GLU A 175 17.59 4.08 11.39
N TYR A 176 16.34 3.76 11.05
CA TYR A 176 15.43 2.94 11.88
C TYR A 176 14.77 1.82 11.08
N ILE A 177 14.77 0.62 11.66
CA ILE A 177 13.90 -0.48 11.25
C ILE A 177 13.08 -1.00 12.44
N GLY A 178 11.76 -1.02 12.26
CA GLY A 178 10.82 -1.51 13.25
C GLY A 178 10.85 -3.03 13.39
N GLY A 179 10.08 -3.54 14.35
CA GLY A 179 9.96 -4.96 14.58
C GLY A 179 9.12 -5.70 13.55
N GLU A 180 9.43 -6.99 13.40
CA GLU A 180 8.65 -7.94 12.60
C GLU A 180 8.42 -7.48 11.14
N VAL A 181 9.29 -6.59 10.63
CA VAL A 181 9.16 -5.98 9.30
C VAL A 181 9.05 -7.04 8.22
N PHE A 182 9.78 -8.16 8.35
CA PHE A 182 9.75 -9.26 7.39
C PHE A 182 9.02 -10.50 7.92
N MET A 183 8.29 -10.41 9.04
CA MET A 183 7.58 -11.56 9.62
C MET A 183 6.76 -12.31 8.56
N GLY A 184 6.92 -13.63 8.46
CA GLY A 184 6.17 -14.46 7.52
C GLY A 184 6.53 -14.24 6.04
N ALA A 185 7.64 -13.56 5.74
CA ALA A 185 8.18 -13.48 4.38
C ALA A 185 8.80 -14.83 3.99
N GLU A 186 7.94 -15.81 3.71
CA GLU A 186 8.34 -17.22 3.53
C GLU A 186 9.35 -17.43 2.42
N ASN A 187 9.45 -16.54 1.43
CA ASN A 187 10.39 -16.65 0.30
C ASN A 187 11.71 -15.90 0.52
N LEU A 188 11.88 -15.21 1.64
CA LEU A 188 13.03 -14.36 1.89
C LEU A 188 14.27 -15.22 2.11
N GLU A 189 15.27 -15.09 1.24
CA GLU A 189 16.51 -15.87 1.29
C GLU A 189 17.70 -15.05 1.79
N GLU A 190 17.71 -13.75 1.53
CA GLU A 190 18.86 -12.88 1.76
C GLU A 190 18.46 -11.46 2.18
N VAL A 191 19.08 -10.94 3.24
CA VAL A 191 18.93 -9.53 3.66
C VAL A 191 20.29 -8.89 3.88
N LYS A 192 20.51 -7.73 3.27
CA LYS A 192 21.68 -6.89 3.48
C LYS A 192 21.30 -5.63 4.26
N PHE A 193 21.98 -5.42 5.37
CA PHE A 193 21.83 -4.25 6.23
C PHE A 193 22.79 -3.13 5.82
N PRO A 194 22.39 -1.84 5.96
CA PRO A 194 23.22 -0.70 5.63
C PRO A 194 24.10 -0.29 6.81
N LYS A 195 25.13 0.52 6.57
CA LYS A 195 26.00 1.05 7.63
C LYS A 195 25.33 2.11 8.50
N SER A 196 24.34 2.80 7.95
CA SER A 196 23.65 3.93 8.58
C SER A 196 22.67 3.52 9.69
N LEU A 197 22.35 2.24 9.81
CA LEU A 197 21.25 1.80 10.66
C LEU A 197 21.63 1.94 12.13
N GLU A 198 20.87 2.74 12.87
CA GLU A 198 21.15 3.10 14.27
C GLU A 198 20.29 2.29 15.25
N ILE A 199 19.03 2.03 14.89
CA ILE A 199 18.04 1.42 15.78
C ILE A 199 17.32 0.27 15.07
N ILE A 200 17.25 -0.86 15.77
CA ILE A 200 16.36 -1.98 15.45
C ILE A 200 15.44 -2.21 16.64
N ASP A 201 14.17 -1.84 16.55
CA ASP A 201 13.17 -2.18 17.57
C ASP A 201 12.51 -3.53 17.26
N ALA A 202 13.32 -4.57 17.06
CA ALA A 202 12.81 -5.87 16.65
C ALA A 202 12.36 -6.77 17.79
N LYS A 203 12.72 -6.47 19.05
CA LYS A 203 12.61 -7.42 20.18
C LYS A 203 13.02 -8.87 19.80
N GLY A 204 13.92 -9.03 18.82
CA GLY A 204 14.34 -10.30 18.23
C GLY A 204 13.58 -10.80 16.99
N TYR A 205 12.34 -10.40 16.72
CA TYR A 205 11.45 -11.11 15.78
C TYR A 205 11.43 -10.57 14.33
N LEU A 206 12.50 -9.89 13.89
CA LEU A 206 12.57 -9.28 12.56
C LEU A 206 12.32 -10.28 11.42
N PHE A 207 12.75 -11.53 11.62
CA PHE A 207 12.66 -12.64 10.67
C PHE A 207 11.79 -13.80 11.18
N ASP A 208 10.85 -13.53 12.08
CA ASP A 208 9.92 -14.57 12.54
C ASP A 208 9.15 -15.16 11.36
N GLU A 209 8.88 -16.46 11.38
CA GLU A 209 8.23 -17.19 10.27
C GLU A 209 8.91 -16.99 8.88
N CYS A 210 10.24 -16.82 8.83
CA CYS A 210 11.03 -16.74 7.58
C CYS A 210 11.86 -18.03 7.31
N PRO A 211 11.23 -19.19 7.03
CA PRO A 211 11.92 -20.49 6.99
C PRO A 211 12.95 -20.65 5.86
N ASN A 212 12.95 -19.78 4.85
CA ASN A 212 13.89 -19.86 3.72
C ASN A 212 15.05 -18.88 3.83
N LEU A 213 15.16 -18.11 4.92
CA LEU A 213 16.27 -17.19 5.14
C LEU A 213 17.56 -17.99 5.27
N LYS A 214 18.53 -17.71 4.40
CA LYS A 214 19.81 -18.43 4.33
C LYS A 214 21.00 -17.54 4.63
N LYS A 215 20.85 -16.24 4.42
CA LYS A 215 21.97 -15.31 4.42
C LYS A 215 21.59 -13.93 4.96
N ILE A 216 22.39 -13.42 5.90
CA ILE A 216 22.34 -12.04 6.33
C ILE A 216 23.72 -11.40 6.06
N ILE A 217 23.71 -10.24 5.41
CA ILE A 217 24.91 -9.45 5.13
C ILE A 217 24.91 -8.24 6.06
N LEU A 218 25.94 -8.11 6.88
CA LEU A 218 26.10 -7.04 7.86
C LEU A 218 27.36 -6.21 7.58
N PRO A 219 27.38 -4.91 7.89
CA PRO A 219 28.62 -4.16 7.89
C PRO A 219 29.57 -4.66 8.98
N LYS A 220 30.88 -4.54 8.77
CA LYS A 220 31.86 -4.87 9.81
C LYS A 220 31.68 -3.97 11.04
N GLY A 221 31.76 -4.57 12.23
CA GLY A 221 31.58 -3.87 13.50
C GLY A 221 30.12 -3.54 13.83
N PHE A 222 29.18 -4.02 13.02
CA PHE A 222 27.76 -3.91 13.28
C PHE A 222 27.35 -4.98 14.30
N ASP A 223 26.93 -4.54 15.49
CA ASP A 223 26.55 -5.39 16.61
C ASP A 223 25.05 -5.24 16.86
N LEU A 224 24.30 -6.32 16.63
CA LEU A 224 22.86 -6.35 16.83
C LEU A 224 22.42 -7.68 17.39
N ASP A 225 21.53 -7.60 18.39
CA ASP A 225 20.80 -8.73 18.95
C ASP A 225 19.67 -9.18 17.99
N LEU A 226 20.04 -9.60 16.78
CA LEU A 226 19.12 -10.23 15.84
C LEU A 226 18.87 -11.68 16.28
N VAL A 227 17.61 -12.10 16.35
CA VAL A 227 17.27 -13.52 16.51
C VAL A 227 16.96 -14.10 15.13
N TYR A 228 17.67 -15.17 14.80
CA TYR A 228 17.53 -15.91 13.55
C TYR A 228 17.86 -17.38 13.79
N ASP A 229 17.50 -18.25 12.84
CA ASP A 229 17.78 -19.68 12.90
C ASP A 229 19.29 -19.97 12.75
N ASP A 230 19.82 -20.94 13.49
CA ASP A 230 21.24 -21.32 13.48
C ASP A 230 21.77 -21.73 12.08
N THR A 231 20.87 -22.05 11.14
CA THR A 231 21.22 -22.37 9.75
C THR A 231 21.53 -21.15 8.89
N VAL A 232 21.26 -19.93 9.36
CA VAL A 232 21.49 -18.69 8.62
C VAL A 232 22.98 -18.34 8.62
N SER A 233 23.54 -18.15 7.42
CA SER A 233 24.92 -17.68 7.25
C SER A 233 25.03 -16.16 7.43
N ILE A 234 26.05 -15.70 8.15
CA ILE A 234 26.37 -14.28 8.32
C ILE A 234 27.61 -13.93 7.50
N GLU A 235 27.49 -12.95 6.62
CA GLU A 235 28.61 -12.38 5.86
C GLU A 235 28.83 -10.91 6.26
N TYR A 236 30.09 -10.49 6.25
CA TYR A 236 30.47 -9.13 6.60
C TYR A 236 31.08 -8.40 5.41
N TYR A 237 30.72 -7.13 5.24
CA TYR A 237 31.33 -6.23 4.25
C TYR A 237 31.99 -5.02 4.90
N GLU A 238 32.99 -4.46 4.19
CA GLU A 238 33.73 -3.26 4.61
C GLU A 238 32.86 -2.01 4.63
#